data_AF-A0A524LU42-F1
#
_entry.id   AF-A0A524LU42-F1
#
_cell.length_a   1.000
_cell.length_b   1.000
_cell.length_c   1.000
_cell.angle_alpha   90.00
_cell.angle_beta   90.00
_cell.angle_gamma   90.00
#
_symmetry.space_group_name_H-M   'P 1'
#
loop_
_entity.id
_entity.type
_entity.pdbx_description
1 polymer ?
#
loop_
_entity_poly.entity_id
_entity_poly.type
_entity_poly.pdbx_seq_one_letter_code
_entity_poly.pdbx_strand_id
1 'polypeptide(L)'
;MVLASWLKGIFRFSRWSIFLFSLLMIAGLMRLSSSLNEDRYQQKIHRVQNPADFQGTPICLSHVRLTSVNGKIIGVDRRESTFPLVFNAQQPLMINQIYSVQGIIQSDGNIQVLEYQHHPFRLYKYLFSALSLLLIIVLIYRHIRINRNGWYLQTLEINSPDYLFWKR
;
A
#
# COMPACT_ATOMS: atom_id res chain seq x y z
N MET A 1 -7.24 -37.43 13.08
CA MET A 1 -5.88 -37.48 13.68
C MET A 1 -4.81 -36.75 12.86
N VAL A 2 -4.78 -36.84 11.53
CA VAL A 2 -3.74 -36.22 10.69
C VAL A 2 -3.67 -34.68 10.81
N LEU A 3 -4.81 -34.01 10.92
CA LEU A 3 -4.88 -32.54 11.05
C LEU A 3 -4.19 -32.01 12.33
N ALA A 4 -4.28 -32.75 13.43
CA ALA A 4 -3.70 -32.35 14.73
C ALA A 4 -2.17 -32.48 14.75
N SER A 5 -1.62 -33.47 14.04
CA SER A 5 -0.16 -33.62 13.86
C SER A 5 0.41 -32.56 12.92
N TRP A 6 -0.34 -32.17 11.87
CA TRP A 6 0.02 -31.06 10.99
C TRP A 6 0.09 -29.73 11.74
N LEU A 7 -0.90 -29.47 12.61
CA LEU A 7 -0.88 -28.32 13.50
C LEU A 7 0.36 -28.34 14.40
N LYS A 8 0.67 -29.45 15.09
CA LYS A 8 1.86 -29.55 15.97
C LYS A 8 3.20 -29.22 15.28
N GLY A 9 3.36 -29.55 13.99
CA GLY A 9 4.55 -29.19 13.22
C GLY A 9 4.72 -27.66 13.05
N ILE A 10 3.61 -26.95 12.86
CA ILE A 10 3.57 -25.48 12.76
C ILE A 10 3.83 -24.82 14.13
N PHE A 11 3.64 -25.51 15.26
CA PHE A 11 3.90 -24.96 16.60
C PHE A 11 5.39 -25.00 17.03
N ARG A 12 6.29 -25.65 16.27
CA ARG A 12 7.74 -25.67 16.54
C ARG A 12 8.46 -24.50 15.86
N PHE A 13 7.89 -23.30 15.95
CA PHE A 13 8.57 -22.08 15.55
C PHE A 13 9.75 -21.83 16.51
N SER A 14 10.95 -22.24 16.10
CA SER A 14 12.18 -22.01 16.85
C SER A 14 12.50 -20.51 16.91
N ARG A 15 13.29 -20.06 17.88
CA ARG A 15 13.70 -18.64 18.03
C ARG A 15 14.22 -18.01 16.72
N TRP A 16 14.76 -18.82 15.81
CA TRP A 16 15.23 -18.42 14.48
C TRP A 16 14.12 -17.94 13.55
N SER A 17 12.90 -18.47 13.66
CA SER A 17 11.78 -18.06 12.82
C SER A 17 11.24 -16.67 13.17
N ILE A 18 11.24 -16.32 14.45
CA ILE A 18 10.90 -14.96 14.91
C ILE A 18 11.96 -13.98 14.41
N PHE A 19 13.24 -14.36 14.50
CA PHE A 19 14.34 -13.53 13.99
C PHE A 19 14.25 -13.31 12.48
N LEU A 20 14.04 -14.37 11.69
CA LEU A 20 13.89 -14.30 10.24
C LEU A 20 12.68 -13.46 9.83
N PHE A 21 11.55 -13.61 10.53
CA PHE A 21 10.36 -12.81 10.29
C PHE A 21 10.58 -11.32 10.60
N SER A 22 11.28 -11.01 11.70
CA SER A 22 11.64 -9.64 12.08
C SER A 22 12.55 -8.99 11.02
N LEU A 23 13.53 -9.74 10.50
CA LEU A 23 14.42 -9.29 9.44
C LEU A 23 13.64 -8.98 8.14
N LEU A 24 12.69 -9.85 7.75
CA LEU A 24 11.83 -9.66 6.59
C LEU A 24 10.92 -8.43 6.74
N MET A 25 10.39 -8.19 7.94
CA MET A 25 9.58 -7.00 8.23
C MET A 25 10.39 -5.70 8.10
N ILE A 26 11.63 -5.66 8.60
CA ILE A 26 12.51 -4.49 8.50
C ILE A 26 12.89 -4.22 7.04
N ALA A 27 13.27 -5.26 6.29
CA ALA A 27 13.58 -5.16 4.86
C ALA A 27 12.36 -4.66 4.05
N GLY A 28 11.16 -5.15 4.38
CA GLY A 28 9.90 -4.67 3.81
C GLY A 28 9.63 -3.20 4.12
N LEU A 29 9.90 -2.76 5.36
CA LEU A 29 9.71 -1.37 5.79
C LEU A 29 10.67 -0.40 5.07
N MET A 30 11.94 -0.77 4.93
CA MET A 30 12.95 0.05 4.22
C MET A 30 12.58 0.26 2.74
N ARG A 31 12.06 -0.79 2.08
CA ARG A 31 11.58 -0.68 0.70
C ARG A 31 10.30 0.16 0.58
N LEU A 32 9.48 0.21 1.63
CA LEU A 32 8.31 1.07 1.72
C LEU A 32 8.70 2.55 1.88
N SER A 33 9.71 2.86 2.69
CA SER A 33 10.18 4.23 2.91
C SER A 33 10.85 4.85 1.67
N SER A 34 11.55 4.07 0.85
CA SER A 34 12.15 4.62 -0.39
C SER A 34 11.07 5.03 -1.40
N SER A 35 10.00 4.24 -1.51
CA SER A 35 8.87 4.54 -2.40
C SER A 35 8.00 5.70 -1.92
N LEU A 36 7.96 5.99 -0.62
CA LEU A 36 7.28 7.18 -0.08
C LEU A 36 8.10 8.47 -0.30
N ASN A 37 9.40 8.34 -0.53
CA ASN A 37 10.28 9.49 -0.76
C ASN A 37 10.24 9.97 -2.22
N GLU A 38 9.92 9.10 -3.18
CA GLU A 38 9.68 9.48 -4.58
C GLU A 38 8.39 10.31 -4.76
N ASP A 39 7.36 10.08 -3.94
CA ASP A 39 6.09 10.84 -3.99
C ASP A 39 6.22 12.30 -3.50
N ARG A 40 7.33 12.68 -2.85
CA ARG A 40 7.58 14.08 -2.43
C ARG A 40 8.14 14.97 -3.54
N TYR A 41 8.52 14.40 -4.68
CA TYR A 41 8.96 15.13 -5.87
C TYR A 41 7.80 15.41 -6.84
N GLN A 42 6.68 15.96 -6.35
CA GLN A 42 5.63 16.48 -7.24
C GLN A 42 5.40 17.96 -6.97
N GLN A 43 6.01 18.72 -7.86
CA GLN A 43 5.92 20.15 -8.06
C GLN A 43 4.48 20.65 -7.89
N LYS A 44 4.34 21.63 -7.01
CA LYS A 44 3.13 22.36 -6.70
C LYS A 44 2.73 23.18 -7.93
N ILE A 45 1.91 22.64 -8.82
CA ILE A 45 1.27 23.45 -9.88
C ILE A 45 0.27 24.37 -9.16
N HIS A 46 0.70 25.60 -8.92
CA HIS A 46 -0.22 26.68 -8.57
C HIS A 46 -1.07 26.96 -9.80
N ARG A 47 -2.39 27.01 -9.59
CA ARG A 47 -3.41 27.31 -10.60
C ARG A 47 -2.88 28.28 -11.64
N VAL A 48 -2.75 27.82 -12.88
CA VAL A 48 -2.56 28.69 -14.04
C VAL A 48 -3.89 29.42 -14.22
N GLN A 49 -4.02 30.60 -13.61
CA GLN A 49 -5.23 31.42 -13.67
C GLN A 49 -5.41 32.08 -15.04
N ASN A 50 -4.37 32.08 -15.88
CA ASN A 50 -4.41 32.62 -17.23
C ASN A 50 -3.74 31.64 -18.21
N PRO A 51 -4.50 30.89 -19.02
CA PRO A 51 -3.92 29.92 -19.96
C PRO A 51 -3.06 30.58 -21.05
N ALA A 52 -3.32 31.85 -21.38
CA ALA A 52 -2.58 32.61 -22.39
C ALA A 52 -1.10 32.84 -22.01
N ASP A 53 -0.81 32.99 -20.72
CA ASP A 53 0.55 33.29 -20.23
C ASP A 53 1.49 32.07 -20.30
N PHE A 54 0.93 30.86 -20.50
CA PHE A 54 1.67 29.60 -20.50
C PHE A 54 1.55 28.85 -21.84
N GLN A 55 1.06 29.51 -22.88
CA GLN A 55 1.00 28.94 -24.21
C GLN A 55 2.39 28.47 -24.66
N GLY A 56 2.49 27.25 -25.19
CA GLY A 56 3.75 26.65 -25.62
C GLY A 56 4.63 26.14 -24.48
N THR A 57 4.22 26.32 -23.22
CA THR A 57 4.99 25.82 -22.08
C THR A 57 4.74 24.32 -21.90
N PRO A 58 5.80 23.50 -21.80
CA PRO A 58 5.66 22.09 -21.46
C PRO A 58 5.22 21.96 -20.00
N ILE A 59 4.21 21.13 -19.77
CA ILE A 59 3.70 20.82 -18.44
C ILE A 59 3.74 19.31 -18.19
N CYS A 60 3.97 18.96 -16.93
CA CYS A 60 3.88 17.59 -16.45
C CYS A 60 2.80 17.52 -15.37
N LEU A 61 1.68 16.89 -15.70
CA LEU A 61 0.59 16.63 -14.77
C LEU A 61 0.75 15.23 -14.20
N SER A 62 0.93 15.17 -12.89
CA SER A 62 1.08 13.91 -12.18
C SER A 62 -0.25 13.46 -11.58
N HIS A 63 -0.58 12.17 -11.66
CA HIS A 63 -1.75 11.56 -11.01
C HIS A 63 -3.11 12.13 -11.46
N VAL A 64 -3.30 12.27 -12.77
CA VAL A 64 -4.56 12.74 -13.35
C VAL A 64 -5.47 11.57 -13.67
N ARG A 65 -6.71 11.61 -13.20
CA ARG A 65 -7.74 10.65 -13.62
C ARG A 65 -8.34 11.10 -14.94
N LEU A 66 -8.30 10.26 -15.97
CA LEU A 66 -8.95 10.56 -17.24
C LEU A 66 -10.44 10.24 -17.16
N THR A 67 -11.28 11.17 -17.58
CA THR A 67 -12.74 11.01 -17.69
C THR A 67 -13.21 11.52 -19.05
N SER A 68 -14.36 11.06 -19.52
CA SER A 68 -14.96 11.52 -20.78
C SER A 68 -16.21 12.33 -20.48
N VAL A 69 -16.26 13.56 -20.97
CA VAL A 69 -17.41 14.46 -20.84
C VAL A 69 -17.76 14.96 -22.23
N ASN A 70 -18.98 14.68 -22.68
CA ASN A 70 -19.47 15.08 -24.01
C ASN A 70 -18.54 14.66 -25.17
N GLY A 71 -17.92 13.48 -25.06
CA GLY A 71 -16.99 12.97 -26.08
C GLY A 71 -15.59 13.60 -26.06
N LYS A 72 -15.32 14.53 -25.14
CA LYS A 72 -13.98 15.09 -24.90
C LYS A 72 -13.34 14.42 -23.70
N ILE A 73 -12.05 14.11 -23.81
CA ILE A 73 -11.27 13.56 -22.70
C ILE A 73 -10.81 14.73 -21.82
N ILE A 74 -11.13 14.65 -20.53
CA ILE A 74 -10.68 15.61 -19.53
C ILE A 74 -9.89 14.87 -18.45
N GLY A 75 -8.85 15.54 -17.97
CA GLY A 75 -8.07 15.13 -16.82
C GLY A 75 -8.62 15.76 -15.55
N VAL A 76 -8.84 14.96 -14.52
CA VAL A 76 -9.24 15.43 -13.19
C VAL A 76 -8.11 15.13 -12.20
N ASP A 77 -7.57 16.17 -11.58
CA ASP A 77 -6.58 16.03 -10.51
C ASP A 77 -7.28 15.81 -9.15
N ARG A 78 -6.52 15.43 -8.11
CA ARG A 78 -6.98 15.22 -6.72
C ARG A 78 -7.67 16.44 -6.10
N ARG A 79 -7.41 17.64 -6.62
CA ARG A 79 -8.06 18.89 -6.20
C ARG A 79 -9.36 19.18 -6.97
N GLU A 80 -9.85 18.20 -7.73
CA GLU A 80 -11.01 18.31 -8.63
C GLU A 80 -10.84 19.37 -9.74
N SER A 81 -9.61 19.83 -9.97
CA SER A 81 -9.29 20.67 -11.11
C SER A 81 -9.40 19.86 -12.40
N THR A 82 -10.14 20.40 -13.36
CA THR A 82 -10.37 19.78 -14.67
C THR A 82 -9.48 20.41 -15.73
N PHE A 83 -8.85 19.57 -16.54
CA PHE A 83 -7.95 19.96 -17.62
C PHE A 83 -8.43 19.33 -18.92
N PRO A 84 -8.78 20.10 -19.97
CA PRO A 84 -9.11 19.51 -21.25
C PRO A 84 -7.84 18.96 -21.91
N LEU A 85 -7.88 17.67 -22.28
CA LEU A 85 -6.73 16.94 -22.81
C LEU A 85 -7.01 16.51 -24.26
N VAL A 86 -6.05 16.78 -25.14
CA VAL A 86 -6.09 16.35 -26.55
C VAL A 86 -5.00 15.30 -26.74
N PHE A 87 -5.40 14.08 -27.07
CA PHE A 87 -4.50 12.97 -27.34
C PHE A 87 -4.34 12.77 -28.84
N ASN A 88 -3.12 12.52 -29.29
CA ASN A 88 -2.90 12.00 -30.64
C ASN A 88 -3.42 10.56 -30.72
N ALA A 89 -4.18 10.25 -31.77
CA ALA A 89 -5.04 9.07 -31.93
C ALA A 89 -4.33 7.70 -32.00
N GLN A 90 -3.11 7.58 -31.49
CA GLN A 90 -2.23 6.44 -31.73
C GLN A 90 -2.38 5.30 -30.72
N GLN A 91 -3.07 5.50 -29.59
CA GLN A 91 -3.09 4.50 -28.53
C GLN A 91 -4.43 4.44 -27.79
N PRO A 92 -4.91 3.23 -27.42
CA PRO A 92 -6.13 3.06 -26.66
C PRO A 92 -5.98 3.62 -25.24
N LEU A 93 -6.84 4.57 -24.88
CA LEU A 93 -6.89 5.18 -23.56
C LEU A 93 -7.98 4.50 -22.72
N MET A 94 -7.64 4.09 -21.51
CA MET A 94 -8.62 3.56 -20.56
C MET A 94 -9.19 4.70 -19.72
N ILE A 95 -10.51 4.92 -19.84
CA ILE A 95 -11.22 5.92 -19.04
C ILE A 95 -11.30 5.46 -17.58
N ASN A 96 -11.36 6.42 -16.64
CA ASN A 96 -11.39 6.24 -15.19
C ASN A 96 -10.11 5.67 -14.57
N GLN A 97 -9.01 5.66 -15.32
CA GLN A 97 -7.69 5.28 -14.83
C GLN A 97 -6.84 6.51 -14.50
N ILE A 98 -5.80 6.31 -13.68
CA ILE A 98 -4.85 7.36 -13.31
C ILE A 98 -3.64 7.31 -14.24
N TYR A 99 -3.23 8.48 -14.71
CA TYR A 99 -2.07 8.66 -15.58
C TYR A 99 -1.18 9.79 -15.08
N SER A 100 0.11 9.72 -15.41
CA SER A 100 0.95 10.90 -15.53
C SER A 100 0.94 11.32 -17.00
N VAL A 101 0.83 12.63 -17.23
CA VAL A 101 0.62 13.20 -18.56
C VAL A 101 1.64 14.32 -18.75
N GLN A 102 2.41 14.25 -19.83
CA GLN A 102 3.29 15.32 -20.27
C GLN A 102 2.73 15.91 -21.55
N GLY A 103 2.64 17.23 -21.62
CA GLY A 103 2.02 17.90 -22.76
C GLY A 103 2.39 19.36 -22.84
N ILE A 104 1.86 20.02 -23.87
CA ILE A 104 2.06 21.46 -24.12
C ILE A 104 0.69 22.14 -24.11
N ILE A 105 0.62 23.30 -23.47
CA ILE A 105 -0.59 24.13 -23.47
C ILE A 105 -0.74 24.82 -24.84
N GLN A 106 -1.86 24.58 -25.50
CA GLN A 106 -2.25 25.20 -26.77
C GLN A 106 -2.91 26.57 -26.55
N SER A 107 -3.07 27.34 -27.62
CA SER A 107 -3.67 28.69 -27.58
C SER A 107 -5.12 28.73 -27.11
N ASP A 108 -5.84 27.63 -27.27
CA ASP A 108 -7.23 27.45 -26.82
C ASP A 108 -7.33 27.00 -25.35
N GLY A 109 -6.19 26.89 -24.65
CA GLY A 109 -6.10 26.40 -23.28
C GLY A 109 -6.19 24.88 -23.15
N ASN A 110 -6.30 24.14 -24.26
CA ASN A 110 -6.23 22.69 -24.24
C ASN A 110 -4.78 22.23 -24.07
N ILE A 111 -4.60 21.07 -23.47
CA ILE A 111 -3.28 20.48 -23.31
C ILE A 111 -3.13 19.38 -24.35
N GLN A 112 -2.21 19.59 -25.29
CA GLN A 112 -1.81 18.56 -26.23
C GLN A 112 -0.88 17.58 -25.52
N VAL A 113 -1.36 16.36 -25.34
CA VAL A 113 -0.61 15.30 -24.70
C VAL A 113 0.45 14.78 -25.68
N LEU A 114 1.71 14.84 -25.26
CA LEU A 114 2.85 14.31 -25.98
C LEU A 114 3.16 12.89 -25.51
N GLU A 115 3.22 12.70 -24.20
CA GLU A 115 3.49 11.43 -23.56
C GLU A 115 2.56 11.22 -22.39
N TYR A 116 2.22 9.96 -22.13
CA TYR A 116 1.48 9.60 -20.94
C TYR A 116 1.89 8.22 -20.45
N GLN A 117 1.83 8.03 -19.14
CA GLN A 117 2.16 6.77 -18.49
C GLN A 117 1.02 6.38 -17.55
N HIS A 118 0.52 5.16 -17.73
CA HIS A 118 -0.51 4.61 -16.84
C HIS A 118 0.09 4.29 -15.47
N HIS A 119 -0.57 4.75 -14.42
CA HIS A 119 -0.25 4.38 -13.06
C HIS A 119 -1.35 3.46 -12.51
N PRO A 120 -1.15 2.13 -12.54
CA PRO A 120 -2.11 1.21 -11.96
C PRO A 120 -2.22 1.50 -10.46
N PHE A 121 -3.46 1.59 -9.97
CA PHE A 121 -3.74 1.75 -8.55
C PHE A 121 -3.10 0.57 -7.81
N ARG A 122 -2.05 0.83 -7.01
CA ARG A 122 -1.31 -0.22 -6.28
C ARG A 122 -2.06 -0.67 -5.02
N LEU A 123 -3.31 -1.10 -5.18
CA LEU A 123 -4.17 -1.60 -4.09
C LEU A 123 -3.52 -2.80 -3.37
N TYR A 124 -2.78 -3.61 -4.13
CA TYR A 124 -2.04 -4.77 -3.63
C TYR A 124 -0.97 -4.43 -2.58
N LYS A 125 -0.36 -3.24 -2.62
CA LYS A 125 0.67 -2.83 -1.64
C LYS A 125 0.05 -2.68 -0.24
N TYR A 126 -1.15 -2.11 -0.17
CA TYR A 126 -1.86 -1.90 1.09
C TYR A 126 -2.47 -3.19 1.65
N LEU A 127 -2.97 -4.07 0.77
CA LEU A 127 -3.46 -5.39 1.16
C LEU A 127 -2.38 -6.23 1.84
N PHE A 128 -1.16 -6.23 1.28
CA PHE A 128 -0.05 -7.01 1.85
C PHE A 128 0.39 -6.47 3.22
N SER A 129 0.43 -5.13 3.38
CA SER A 129 0.71 -4.50 4.68
C SER A 129 -0.38 -4.76 5.72
N ALA A 130 -1.65 -4.76 5.33
CA ALA A 130 -2.76 -5.07 6.24
C ALA A 130 -2.73 -6.55 6.67
N LEU A 131 -2.45 -7.46 5.73
CA LEU A 131 -2.30 -8.89 6.01
C LEU A 131 -1.12 -9.19 6.93
N SER A 132 0.04 -8.55 6.73
CA SER A 132 1.20 -8.73 7.61
C SER A 132 0.93 -8.21 9.02
N LEU A 133 0.25 -7.07 9.15
CA LEU A 133 -0.17 -6.52 10.44
C LEU A 133 -1.15 -7.46 11.16
N LEU A 134 -2.15 -7.98 10.44
CA LEU A 134 -3.12 -8.93 10.98
C LEU A 134 -2.43 -10.21 11.48
N LEU A 135 -1.45 -10.72 10.72
CA LEU A 135 -0.65 -11.88 11.14
C LEU A 135 0.11 -11.60 12.44
N ILE A 136 0.73 -10.43 12.59
CA ILE A 136 1.43 -10.04 13.82
C ILE A 136 0.47 -10.01 15.01
N ILE A 137 -0.71 -9.40 14.86
CA ILE A 137 -1.73 -9.35 15.92
C ILE A 137 -2.15 -10.76 16.34
N VAL A 138 -2.38 -11.67 15.37
CA VAL A 138 -2.72 -13.07 15.66
C VAL A 138 -1.61 -13.79 16.42
N LEU A 139 -0.34 -13.57 16.05
CA LEU A 139 0.81 -14.16 16.73
C LEU A 139 0.93 -13.65 18.17
N ILE A 140 0.75 -12.34 18.40
CA ILE A 140 0.76 -11.74 19.75
C ILE A 140 -0.36 -12.33 20.60
N TYR A 141 -1.60 -12.34 20.09
CA TYR A 141 -2.75 -12.88 20.82
C TYR A 141 -2.54 -14.35 21.20
N ARG A 142 -2.02 -15.15 20.27
CA ARG A 142 -1.70 -16.55 20.53
C ARG A 142 -0.61 -16.71 21.59
N HIS A 143 0.42 -15.87 21.57
CA HIS A 143 1.49 -15.90 22.57
C HIS A 143 0.96 -15.57 23.97
N ILE A 144 0.14 -14.53 24.10
CA ILE A 144 -0.51 -14.15 25.37
C ILE A 144 -1.38 -15.30 25.89
N ARG A 145 -2.18 -15.93 25.03
CA ARG A 145 -3.05 -17.05 25.41
C ARG A 145 -2.26 -18.27 25.90
N ILE A 146 -1.15 -18.61 25.23
CA ILE A 146 -0.29 -19.73 25.65
C ILE A 146 0.35 -19.45 27.01
N ASN A 147 0.88 -18.24 27.22
CA ASN A 147 1.45 -17.87 28.53
C ASN A 147 0.41 -17.89 29.64
N ARG A 148 -0.82 -17.43 29.36
CA ARG A 148 -1.91 -17.46 30.34
C ARG A 148 -2.25 -18.89 30.75
N ASN A 149 -2.38 -19.80 29.78
CA ASN A 149 -2.68 -21.21 30.06
C ASN A 149 -1.52 -21.96 30.72
N GLY A 150 -0.27 -21.62 30.39
CA GLY A 150 0.92 -22.17 31.05
C GLY A 150 1.03 -21.76 32.52
N TRP A 151 0.68 -20.50 32.84
CA TRP A 151 0.58 -20.01 34.22
C TRP A 151 -0.48 -20.77 35.03
N TYR A 152 -1.67 -21.00 34.45
CA TYR A 152 -2.73 -21.75 35.13
C TYR A 152 -2.32 -23.19 35.48
N LEU A 153 -1.61 -23.87 34.58
CA LEU A 153 -1.11 -25.23 34.82
C LEU A 153 -0.04 -25.25 35.94
N GLN A 154 0.88 -24.28 35.97
CA GLN A 154 1.86 -24.17 37.05
C GLN A 154 1.21 -23.86 38.41
N THR A 155 0.18 -23.01 38.45
CA THR A 155 -0.53 -22.70 39.70
C THR A 155 -1.39 -23.86 40.21
N LEU A 156 -1.87 -24.74 39.33
CA LEU A 156 -2.60 -25.96 39.70
C LEU A 156 -1.67 -27.03 40.28
N GLU A 157 -0.45 -27.14 39.75
CA GLU A 157 0.54 -28.12 40.24
C GLU A 157 1.05 -27.74 41.64
N ILE A 158 1.30 -26.45 41.90
CA ILE A 158 1.81 -25.94 43.18
C ILE A 158 0.76 -26.00 44.31
N ASN A 159 -0.52 -25.86 44.00
CA ASN A 159 -1.61 -25.85 45.01
C ASN A 159 -2.32 -27.20 45.15
N SER A 160 -1.83 -28.27 44.51
CA SER A 160 -2.38 -29.60 44.71
C SER A 160 -1.82 -30.20 46.02
N PRO A 161 -2.67 -30.55 47.00
CA PRO A 161 -2.22 -31.02 48.31
C PRO A 161 -1.36 -32.29 48.22
N ASP A 162 -1.53 -33.10 47.17
CA ASP A 162 -0.76 -34.33 46.94
C ASP A 162 0.72 -34.08 46.55
N TYR A 163 1.05 -32.94 45.94
CA TYR A 163 2.43 -32.63 45.54
C TYR A 163 3.35 -32.35 46.73
N LEU A 164 2.77 -31.89 47.85
CA LEU A 164 3.50 -31.67 49.10
C LEU A 164 3.84 -32.99 49.82
N PHE A 165 3.14 -34.09 49.53
CA PHE A 165 3.37 -35.38 50.20
C PHE A 165 4.47 -36.24 49.58
N TRP A 166 4.86 -36.00 48.32
CA TRP A 166 5.83 -36.83 47.59
C TRP A 166 7.28 -36.30 47.62
N LYS A 167 7.52 -35.14 48.23
CA LYS A 167 8.85 -34.51 48.29
C LYS A 167 9.51 -34.64 49.67
N ARG A 168 9.38 -35.81 50.29
CA ARG A 168 10.17 -36.25 51.44
C ARG A 168 10.90 -37.53 51.11
#